data_AF-A0A540MKI9-F1
#
_entry.id   AF-A0A540MKI9-F1
#
_cell.length_a   1.000
_cell.length_b   1.000
_cell.length_c   1.000
_cell.angle_alpha   90.00
_cell.angle_beta   90.00
_cell.angle_gamma   90.00
#
_symmetry.space_group_name_H-M   'P 1'
#
loop_
_entity.id
_entity.type
_entity.pdbx_description
1 polymer ?
#
loop_
_entity_poly.entity_id
_entity_poly.type
_entity_poly.pdbx_seq_one_letter_code
_entity_poly.pdbx_strand_id
1 'polypeptide(L)'
;MNNPTAAAVTHVLNNKRDFPSVNGVDDLLVLSLGNGPLSGGKAGRSNGKCSPSSVVDIVLDGVSETIDQMVGNAFCYNRADYVRIQAFGLGSEVVAGQRSKEEADVLKERGVESLPFGGKRLLTETNGERIEGFVQRLVACGRSSLPPSPCKDSGVSPLANGR
;
A
#
# COMPACT_ATOMS: atom_id res chain seq x y z
N MET A 1 2.52 -3.56 -15.81
CA MET A 1 3.07 -2.72 -14.73
C MET A 1 3.04 -3.55 -13.45
N ASN A 2 4.18 -3.85 -12.85
CA ASN A 2 4.23 -4.74 -11.67
C ASN A 2 3.97 -3.98 -10.34
N ASN A 3 3.97 -2.65 -10.38
CA ASN A 3 3.64 -1.78 -9.25
C ASN A 3 2.80 -0.58 -9.72
N PRO A 4 1.47 -0.61 -9.58
CA PRO A 4 0.59 0.49 -10.00
C PRO A 4 0.53 1.63 -8.99
N THR A 5 1.27 1.59 -7.89
CA THR A 5 1.14 2.57 -6.80
C THR A 5 1.41 4.01 -7.23
N ALA A 6 2.47 4.26 -8.03
CA ALA A 6 2.74 5.61 -8.52
C ALA A 6 1.58 6.16 -9.39
N ALA A 7 0.97 5.31 -10.22
CA ALA A 7 -0.18 5.69 -11.03
C ALA A 7 -1.40 6.01 -10.16
N ALA A 8 -1.63 5.24 -9.09
CA ALA A 8 -2.72 5.51 -8.14
C ALA A 8 -2.51 6.84 -7.39
N VAL A 9 -1.31 7.07 -6.85
CA VAL A 9 -1.00 8.31 -6.12
C VAL A 9 -1.13 9.53 -7.01
N THR A 10 -0.55 9.49 -8.22
CA THR A 10 -0.66 10.61 -9.17
C THR A 10 -2.09 10.84 -9.65
N HIS A 11 -2.89 9.78 -9.84
CA HIS A 11 -4.30 9.91 -10.18
C HIS A 11 -5.07 10.64 -9.08
N VAL A 12 -4.89 10.27 -7.82
CA VAL A 12 -5.56 10.93 -6.69
C VAL A 12 -5.14 12.39 -6.56
N LEU A 13 -3.85 12.69 -6.71
CA LEU A 13 -3.34 14.06 -6.61
C LEU A 13 -3.82 14.96 -7.75
N ASN A 14 -3.94 14.42 -8.97
CA ASN A 14 -4.36 15.19 -10.14
C ASN A 14 -5.88 15.28 -10.31
N ASN A 15 -6.64 14.33 -9.74
CA ASN A 15 -8.09 14.32 -9.85
C ASN A 15 -8.75 15.11 -8.70
N LYS A 16 -8.69 16.44 -8.79
CA LYS A 16 -9.31 17.36 -7.82
C LYS A 16 -10.84 17.34 -7.84
N ARG A 17 -11.46 16.75 -8.86
CA ARG A 17 -12.91 16.61 -8.94
C ARG A 17 -13.41 15.58 -7.93
N ASP A 18 -12.73 14.44 -7.88
CA ASP A 18 -13.12 13.33 -7.00
C ASP A 18 -12.37 13.41 -5.65
N PHE A 19 -11.20 14.06 -5.61
CA PHE A 19 -10.38 14.25 -4.39
C PHE A 19 -10.00 15.73 -4.17
N PRO A 20 -10.96 16.60 -3.82
CA PRO A 20 -10.69 18.03 -3.62
C PRO A 20 -9.86 18.33 -2.37
N SER A 21 -9.91 17.45 -1.36
CA SER A 21 -9.25 17.66 -0.06
C SER A 21 -7.77 17.24 -0.02
N VAL A 22 -7.33 16.44 -0.99
CA VAL A 22 -5.95 15.93 -1.03
C VAL A 22 -5.06 16.97 -1.69
N ASN A 23 -4.12 17.57 -0.98
CA ASN A 23 -3.20 18.57 -1.51
C ASN A 23 -1.80 18.02 -1.76
N GLY A 24 -1.37 17.03 -0.97
CA GLY A 24 -0.06 16.41 -1.09
C GLY A 24 -0.05 14.95 -0.68
N VAL A 25 1.15 14.38 -0.60
CA VAL A 25 1.35 13.01 -0.11
C VAL A 25 1.06 12.90 1.40
N ASP A 26 1.12 14.00 2.15
CA ASP A 26 0.83 14.03 3.58
C ASP A 26 -0.65 13.76 3.90
N ASP A 27 -1.54 13.95 2.93
CA ASP A 27 -2.98 13.69 3.06
C ASP A 27 -3.37 12.26 2.62
N LEU A 28 -2.39 11.41 2.29
CA LEU A 28 -2.61 10.10 1.69
C LEU A 28 -2.12 8.97 2.61
N LEU A 29 -2.95 7.93 2.72
CA LEU A 29 -2.55 6.64 3.28
C LEU A 29 -2.52 5.62 2.14
N VAL A 30 -1.35 5.02 1.89
CA VAL A 30 -1.10 4.15 0.75
C VAL A 30 -0.63 2.77 1.21
N LEU A 31 -1.48 1.78 1.01
CA LEU A 31 -1.14 0.37 1.16
C LEU A 31 -0.89 -0.24 -0.23
N SER A 32 0.32 -0.73 -0.45
CA SER A 32 0.75 -1.36 -1.70
C SER A 32 1.01 -2.85 -1.47
N LEU A 33 0.27 -3.70 -2.18
CA LEU A 33 0.41 -5.15 -2.09
C LEU A 33 1.04 -5.69 -3.37
N GLY A 34 2.21 -6.31 -3.23
CA GLY A 34 2.95 -6.94 -4.30
C GLY A 34 2.97 -8.44 -4.17
N ASN A 35 2.84 -9.14 -5.29
CA ASN A 35 3.30 -10.52 -5.37
C ASN A 35 4.84 -10.50 -5.28
N GLY A 36 5.44 -11.44 -4.56
CA GLY A 36 6.90 -11.55 -4.43
C GLY A 36 7.68 -11.43 -5.72
N PRO A 37 9.00 -11.18 -5.65
CA PRO A 37 9.83 -11.32 -6.83
C PRO A 37 9.61 -12.70 -7.44
N LEU A 38 9.31 -12.74 -8.74
CA LEU A 38 9.10 -13.99 -9.48
C LEU A 38 10.37 -14.85 -9.50
N SER A 39 11.52 -14.22 -9.22
CA SER A 39 12.84 -14.82 -9.14
C SER A 39 13.17 -15.52 -7.80
N GLY A 40 12.17 -15.87 -6.98
CA GLY A 40 12.33 -16.69 -5.77
C GLY A 40 12.54 -18.19 -6.05
N GLY A 41 12.17 -18.67 -7.24
CA GLY A 41 12.68 -19.93 -7.75
C GLY A 41 14.15 -19.73 -8.05
N LYS A 42 15.04 -20.49 -7.39
CA LYS A 42 16.47 -20.58 -7.72
C LYS A 42 16.63 -20.26 -9.20
N ALA A 43 17.27 -19.13 -9.53
CA ALA A 43 17.79 -18.95 -10.87
C ALA A 43 18.70 -20.16 -11.06
N GLY A 44 18.13 -21.20 -11.67
CA GLY A 44 18.79 -22.45 -11.85
C GLY A 44 20.02 -22.06 -12.59
N ARG A 45 21.17 -22.31 -11.98
CA ARG A 45 22.44 -22.43 -12.70
C ARG A 45 22.33 -23.66 -13.60
N SER A 46 21.31 -23.70 -14.44
CA SER A 46 21.14 -24.62 -15.52
C SER A 46 21.61 -23.87 -16.75
N ASN A 47 22.92 -23.97 -16.96
CA ASN A 47 23.50 -23.95 -18.28
C ASN A 47 23.36 -22.64 -19.09
N GLY A 48 23.83 -21.51 -18.54
CA GLY A 48 24.35 -20.37 -19.31
C GLY A 48 23.44 -19.68 -20.34
N LYS A 49 22.15 -20.03 -20.42
CA LYS A 49 21.21 -19.47 -21.40
C LYS A 49 20.20 -18.60 -20.66
N CYS A 50 20.39 -17.28 -20.71
CA CYS A 50 19.40 -16.33 -20.23
C CYS A 50 18.19 -16.40 -21.18
N SER A 51 17.02 -16.80 -20.67
CA SER A 51 15.79 -16.74 -21.46
C SER A 51 15.34 -15.29 -21.55
N PRO A 52 14.82 -14.81 -22.70
CA PRO A 52 14.26 -13.46 -22.79
C PRO A 52 13.17 -13.22 -21.72
N SER A 53 12.46 -14.27 -21.30
CA SER A 53 11.46 -14.20 -20.22
C SER A 53 12.07 -13.81 -18.87
N SER A 54 13.22 -14.39 -18.50
CA SER A 54 13.87 -14.05 -17.22
C SER A 54 14.39 -12.62 -17.19
N VAL A 55 14.78 -12.09 -18.35
CA VAL A 55 15.17 -10.67 -18.47
C VAL A 55 13.95 -9.78 -18.26
N VAL A 56 12.80 -10.13 -18.84
CA VAL A 56 11.55 -9.39 -18.65
C VAL A 56 11.12 -9.42 -17.18
N ASP A 57 11.20 -10.57 -16.51
CA ASP A 57 10.86 -10.69 -15.10
C ASP A 57 11.77 -9.82 -14.20
N ILE A 58 13.08 -9.83 -14.45
CA ILE A 58 14.03 -8.95 -13.75
C ILE A 58 13.70 -7.48 -13.98
N VAL A 59 13.39 -7.08 -15.22
CA VAL A 59 13.03 -5.70 -15.55
C VAL A 59 11.73 -5.31 -14.83
N LEU A 60 10.73 -6.18 -14.80
CA LEU A 60 9.46 -5.94 -14.11
C LEU A 60 9.64 -5.80 -12.59
N ASP A 61 10.47 -6.65 -11.99
CA ASP A 61 10.84 -6.57 -10.57
C ASP A 61 11.63 -5.28 -10.29
N GLY A 62 12.57 -4.90 -11.16
CA GLY A 62 13.34 -3.67 -11.04
C GLY A 62 12.49 -2.40 -11.14
N VAL A 63 11.48 -2.39 -12.02
CA VAL A 63 10.51 -1.29 -12.11
C VAL A 63 9.68 -1.21 -10.82
N SER A 64 9.23 -2.36 -10.30
CA SER A 64 8.48 -2.39 -9.03
C SER A 64 9.28 -1.81 -7.88
N GLU A 65 10.56 -2.18 -7.78
CA GLU A 65 11.50 -1.70 -6.78
C GLU A 65 11.76 -0.20 -6.89
N THR A 66 11.97 0.30 -8.11
CA THR A 66 12.20 1.73 -8.35
C THR A 66 11.00 2.57 -7.91
N ILE A 67 9.78 2.08 -8.19
CA ILE A 67 8.55 2.75 -7.76
C ILE A 67 8.41 2.72 -6.23
N ASP A 68 8.73 1.59 -5.59
CA ASP A 68 8.69 1.47 -4.12
C ASP A 68 9.66 2.44 -3.45
N GLN A 69 10.88 2.57 -3.96
CA GLN A 69 11.86 3.53 -3.47
C GLN A 69 11.41 4.97 -3.69
N MET A 70 10.88 5.30 -4.88
CA MET A 70 10.40 6.64 -5.19
C MET A 70 9.24 7.05 -4.28
N VAL A 71 8.25 6.16 -4.10
CA VAL A 71 7.09 6.42 -3.25
C VAL A 71 7.50 6.43 -1.78
N GLY A 72 8.30 5.46 -1.31
CA GLY A 72 8.82 5.45 0.05
C GLY A 72 9.62 6.70 0.40
N ASN A 73 10.35 7.27 -0.56
CA ASN A 73 11.03 8.56 -0.38
C ASN A 73 10.05 9.73 -0.32
N ALA A 74 8.96 9.72 -1.10
CA ALA A 74 7.92 10.74 -1.00
C ALA A 74 7.27 10.75 0.39
N PHE A 75 7.08 9.58 1.00
CA PHE A 75 6.55 9.41 2.35
C PHE A 75 7.64 9.42 3.45
N CYS A 76 8.83 9.96 3.18
CA CYS A 76 9.96 9.88 4.13
C CYS A 76 9.69 10.58 5.46
N TYR A 77 8.84 11.61 5.47
CA TYR A 77 8.42 12.35 6.67
C TYR A 77 7.39 11.59 7.51
N ASN A 78 6.57 10.74 6.89
CA ASN A 78 5.63 9.87 7.59
C ASN A 78 5.65 8.45 7.01
N ARG A 79 6.71 7.70 7.35
CA ARG A 79 6.96 6.34 6.81
C ARG A 79 5.84 5.34 7.11
N ALA A 80 5.00 5.66 8.08
CA ALA A 80 3.88 4.84 8.47
C ALA A 80 2.71 4.95 7.47
N ASP A 81 2.65 6.02 6.67
CA ASP A 81 1.56 6.26 5.72
C ASP A 81 1.74 5.50 4.40
N TYR A 82 2.95 5.04 4.12
CA TYR A 82 3.23 4.14 3.01
C TYR A 82 3.67 2.77 3.51
N VAL A 83 2.81 1.77 3.33
CA VAL A 83 3.11 0.38 3.67
C VAL A 83 3.16 -0.45 2.39
N ARG A 84 4.34 -0.99 2.08
CA ARG A 84 4.52 -2.00 1.04
C ARG A 84 4.64 -3.37 1.67
N ILE A 85 3.81 -4.30 1.20
CA ILE A 85 3.90 -5.72 1.57
C ILE A 85 4.15 -6.50 0.30
N GLN A 86 5.19 -7.32 0.34
CA GLN A 86 5.54 -8.20 -0.77
C GLN A 86 5.63 -9.62 -0.24
N ALA A 87 4.81 -10.52 -0.78
CA ALA A 87 4.80 -11.93 -0.38
C ALA A 87 6.05 -12.64 -0.93
N PHE A 88 7.12 -12.77 -0.14
CA PHE A 88 8.29 -13.55 -0.55
C PHE A 88 7.95 -15.05 -0.55
N GLY A 89 8.34 -15.79 -1.60
CA GLY A 89 8.33 -17.25 -1.55
C GLY A 89 7.19 -18.01 -2.24
N LEU A 90 6.40 -17.41 -3.13
CA LEU A 90 5.52 -18.17 -4.04
C LEU A 90 6.28 -18.75 -5.27
N GLY A 91 7.53 -19.15 -5.05
CA GLY A 91 8.36 -19.78 -6.06
C GLY A 91 8.17 -21.30 -6.06
N SER A 92 7.39 -21.78 -7.03
CA SER A 92 7.29 -23.18 -7.48
C SER A 92 6.31 -24.08 -6.72
N GLU A 93 5.29 -24.55 -7.46
CA GLU A 93 4.33 -25.62 -7.15
C GLU A 93 3.30 -25.38 -6.01
N VAL A 94 2.31 -24.53 -6.27
CA VAL A 94 1.06 -24.58 -5.50
C VAL A 94 -0.01 -25.30 -6.31
N VAL A 95 -0.14 -26.60 -6.02
CA VAL A 95 -1.39 -27.34 -6.16
C VAL A 95 -2.47 -26.52 -5.47
N ALA A 96 -3.61 -26.29 -6.15
CA ALA A 96 -4.65 -25.30 -5.86
C ALA A 96 -5.39 -25.42 -4.49
N GLY A 97 -4.81 -26.05 -3.47
CA GLY A 97 -5.41 -26.28 -2.15
C GLY A 97 -4.64 -25.75 -0.93
N GLN A 98 -3.42 -25.19 -1.07
CA GLN A 98 -2.59 -24.75 0.08
C GLN A 98 -2.52 -23.22 0.32
N ARG A 99 -3.23 -22.41 -0.48
CA ARG A 99 -3.22 -20.93 -0.39
C ARG A 99 -3.43 -20.36 1.02
N SER A 100 -4.26 -20.99 1.85
CA SER A 100 -4.67 -20.40 3.14
C SER A 100 -3.59 -20.42 4.22
N LYS A 101 -2.62 -21.34 4.16
CA LYS A 101 -1.50 -21.36 5.12
C LYS A 101 -0.41 -20.37 4.75
N GLU A 102 -0.13 -20.25 3.45
CA GLU A 102 0.94 -19.41 2.90
C GLU A 102 0.63 -17.92 3.08
N GLU A 103 -0.62 -17.49 2.90
CA GLU A 103 -1.06 -16.11 3.15
C GLU A 103 -0.91 -15.71 4.63
N ALA A 104 -1.18 -16.64 5.55
CA ALA A 104 -1.01 -16.41 6.98
C ALA A 104 0.47 -16.32 7.40
N ASP A 105 1.36 -16.96 6.65
CA ASP A 105 2.79 -16.93 6.93
C ASP A 105 3.43 -15.63 6.42
N VAL A 106 2.96 -15.05 5.31
CA VAL A 106 3.38 -13.70 4.86
C VAL A 106 3.09 -12.64 5.92
N LEU A 107 1.99 -12.76 6.69
CA LEU A 107 1.70 -11.83 7.78
C LEU A 107 2.67 -11.94 8.95
N LYS A 108 3.27 -13.12 9.18
CA LYS A 108 4.26 -13.35 10.25
C LYS A 108 5.67 -12.97 9.83
N GLU A 109 5.93 -12.84 8.53
CA GLU A 109 7.22 -12.38 8.03
C GLU A 109 7.53 -10.97 8.52
N ARG A 110 8.81 -10.71 8.75
CA ARG A 110 9.29 -9.37 9.10
C ARG A 110 9.14 -8.44 7.91
N GLY A 111 8.59 -7.26 8.17
CA GLY A 111 8.40 -6.26 7.13
C GLY A 111 9.72 -5.80 6.53
N VAL A 112 9.66 -5.40 5.26
CA VAL A 112 10.78 -4.76 4.57
C VAL A 112 10.39 -3.33 4.22
N GLU A 113 11.32 -2.41 4.40
CA GLU A 113 11.20 -1.02 3.97
C GLU A 113 12.32 -0.65 3.01
N SER A 114 11.97 0.06 1.96
CA SER A 114 12.94 0.73 1.10
C SER A 114 13.43 2.01 1.79
N LEU A 115 14.75 2.13 1.89
CA LEU A 115 15.45 3.31 2.39
C LEU A 115 15.71 4.28 1.24
N PRO A 116 15.82 5.59 1.54
CA PRO A 116 16.38 6.53 0.59
C PRO A 116 17.77 6.04 0.16
N PHE A 117 18.04 6.12 -1.15
CA PHE A 117 19.26 5.62 -1.81
C PHE A 117 19.32 4.11 -2.08
N GLY A 118 18.18 3.42 -2.05
CA GLY A 118 18.05 2.07 -2.64
C GLY A 118 18.54 0.92 -1.76
N GLY A 119 18.70 1.16 -0.47
CA GLY A 119 18.87 0.09 0.52
C GLY A 119 17.52 -0.48 0.94
N LYS A 120 17.49 -1.77 1.34
CA LYS A 120 16.33 -2.37 2.02
C LYS A 120 16.65 -2.58 3.49
N ARG A 121 15.71 -2.24 4.36
CA ARG A 121 15.81 -2.46 5.80
C ARG A 121 14.78 -3.50 6.22
N LEU A 122 15.24 -4.57 6.85
CA LEU A 122 14.37 -5.47 7.58
C LEU A 122 13.89 -4.77 8.85
N LEU A 123 12.57 -4.76 9.03
CA LEU A 123 11.94 -4.25 10.23
C LEU A 123 11.94 -5.29 11.34
N THR A 124 11.79 -4.81 12.57
CA THR A 124 11.53 -5.64 13.74
C THR A 124 10.10 -6.14 13.78
N GLU A 125 9.18 -5.34 13.23
CA GLU A 125 7.75 -5.62 13.15
C GLU A 125 7.43 -6.61 12.03
N THR A 126 6.42 -7.41 12.28
CA THR A 126 5.81 -8.31 11.30
C THR A 126 4.92 -7.56 10.32
N ASN A 127 4.67 -8.14 9.15
CA ASN A 127 3.74 -7.57 8.17
C ASN A 127 2.33 -7.38 8.77
N GLY A 128 1.89 -8.28 9.65
CA GLY A 128 0.64 -8.16 10.40
C GLY A 128 0.60 -6.91 11.29
N GLU A 129 1.63 -6.68 12.11
CA GLU A 129 1.73 -5.50 12.99
C GLU A 129 1.76 -4.20 12.18
N ARG A 130 2.44 -4.18 11.03
CA ARG A 130 2.46 -3.01 10.13
C ARG A 130 1.07 -2.69 9.57
N ILE A 131 0.32 -3.71 9.16
CA ILE A 131 -1.07 -3.54 8.71
C ILE A 131 -1.93 -3.05 9.86
N GLU A 132 -1.78 -3.60 11.06
CA GLU A 132 -2.55 -3.16 12.22
C GLU A 132 -2.31 -1.68 12.52
N GLY A 133 -1.04 -1.24 12.55
CA GLY A 133 -0.71 0.18 12.72
C GLY A 133 -1.29 1.06 11.60
N PHE A 134 -1.28 0.57 10.36
CA PHE A 134 -1.91 1.26 9.23
C PHE A 134 -3.43 1.39 9.40
N VAL A 135 -4.11 0.31 9.81
CA VAL A 135 -5.55 0.29 10.07
C VAL A 135 -5.92 1.24 11.22
N GLN A 136 -5.13 1.28 12.28
CA GLN A 136 -5.36 2.21 13.40
C GLN A 136 -5.32 3.67 12.92
N ARG A 137 -4.36 4.03 12.06
CA ARG A 137 -4.30 5.37 11.43
C ARG A 137 -5.47 5.64 10.51
N LEU A 138 -5.86 4.65 9.68
CA LEU A 138 -7.02 4.76 8.80
C LEU A 138 -8.31 5.03 9.60
N VAL A 139 -8.51 4.33 10.71
CA VAL A 139 -9.66 4.53 11.60
C VAL A 139 -9.60 5.89 12.29
N ALA A 140 -8.42 6.35 12.73
CA ALA A 140 -8.26 7.67 13.32
C ALA A 140 -8.59 8.79 12.32
N CYS A 141 -8.11 8.66 11.07
CA CYS A 141 -8.40 9.60 9.99
C CYS A 141 -9.87 9.61 9.57
N GLY A 142 -10.52 8.43 9.51
CA GLY A 142 -11.95 8.31 9.20
C GLY A 142 -12.87 8.86 10.30
N ARG A 143 -12.37 9.01 11.54
CA ARG A 143 -13.10 9.62 12.66
C ARG A 143 -12.91 11.14 12.74
N SER A 144 -11.83 11.69 12.22
CA SER A 144 -11.57 13.13 12.20
C SER A 144 -12.12 13.85 10.97
N SER A 145 -12.53 13.14 9.91
CA SER A 145 -13.02 13.72 8.66
C SER A 145 -14.51 14.05 8.61
N LEU A 146 -15.24 13.98 9.73
CA LEU A 146 -16.62 14.48 9.79
C LEU A 146 -16.61 15.93 10.30
N PRO A 147 -16.92 16.95 9.48
CA PRO A 147 -17.48 18.16 10.05
C PRO A 147 -18.84 17.78 10.68
N PRO A 148 -19.17 18.28 11.89
CA PRO A 148 -20.53 18.18 12.39
C PRO A 148 -21.43 18.91 11.39
N SER A 149 -22.36 18.19 10.76
CA SER A 149 -23.39 18.80 9.92
C SER A 149 -24.11 19.87 10.74
N PRO A 150 -24.01 21.18 10.40
CA PRO A 150 -24.82 22.19 11.04
C PRO A 150 -26.17 22.19 10.32
N CYS A 151 -26.98 21.16 10.57
CA CYS A 151 -28.40 21.25 10.25
C CYS A 151 -29.06 22.09 11.35
N LYS A 152 -28.93 23.40 11.16
CA LYS A 152 -29.91 24.46 11.47
C LYS A 152 -31.01 24.05 12.46
N ASP A 153 -30.97 24.68 13.62
CA ASP A 153 -32.16 24.98 14.42
C ASP A 153 -33.23 25.60 13.50
N SER A 154 -34.20 24.80 13.08
CA SER A 154 -35.52 25.33 12.74
C SER A 154 -36.30 25.45 14.04
N GLY A 155 -35.96 26.48 14.81
CA GLY A 155 -36.88 27.07 15.76
C GLY A 155 -38.12 27.53 14.99
N VAL A 156 -39.13 26.67 14.96
CA VAL A 156 -40.50 27.06 14.60
C VAL A 156 -41.33 26.81 15.85
N SER A 157 -41.41 27.84 16.68
CA SER A 157 -42.46 27.95 17.69
C SER A 157 -43.81 27.94 16.97
N PRO A 158 -44.77 27.05 17.31
CA PRO A 158 -46.14 27.30 16.95
C PRO A 158 -46.64 28.45 17.81
N LEU A 159 -46.83 29.61 17.18
CA LEU A 159 -47.58 30.74 17.72
C LEU A 159 -48.95 30.25 18.19
N ALA A 160 -49.16 30.30 19.51
CA ALA A 160 -50.48 30.31 20.11
C ALA A 160 -51.16 31.66 19.78
N ASN A 161 -52.27 31.63 19.03
CA ASN A 161 -53.55 32.25 19.39
C ASN A 161 -54.48 32.50 18.17
N GLY A 162 -55.71 32.00 18.31
CA GLY A 162 -56.91 32.87 18.25
C GLY A 162 -57.63 33.02 16.92
N ARG A 163 -58.64 32.17 16.68
CA ARG A 163 -60.06 32.58 16.66
C ARG A 163 -60.99 31.39 16.74
#